data_AF-Q93AK0-F1
#
_entry.id   AF-Q93AK0-F1
#
_cell.length_a   1.000
_cell.length_b   1.000
_cell.length_c   1.000
_cell.angle_alpha   90.00
_cell.angle_beta   90.00
_cell.angle_gamma   90.00
#
_symmetry.space_group_name_H-M   'P 1'
#
loop_
_entity.id
_entity.type
_entity.pdbx_description
1 polymer ?
#
loop_
_entity_poly.entity_id
_entity_poly.type
_entity_poly.pdbx_seq_one_letter_code
_entity_poly.pdbx_strand_id
1 'polypeptide(L)'
;MRIPLDYYRILCVGVQASADKLAESYRDRLNQSPSHEFSELALQARRQLLEAAIAELSDPEQRDRYDRRFFQGGLEAIEPSLELEDWQRIGALLILLELGEYDRVSQLAEELLPDYDASAEVRDQFARGDIALAIALSQQSLGRECRQQGLYEQAAQHFGRSQSALADHQRFPELSRTLHQEQGQLRPYRILERLAQPLTADSDRQQGLLLLQAMLDDRQGIEGPGDDGSGLTLDNFLMFLQQIRGYLTLAEQQLLFESEARRPSPAASFFACYTLIARGFCDHQPSLIHRASLLLHELKSRMDVHIEQAIASLLLGQPEEAEALLVQSQDEETLSQIRALAQGEALIVGLCRFTETWLATKVFPDFRDLKERTAPLQPYFDDPDVQTYLDAIVELPSDLMPTPLPVEPLEVRSSLLAKELPTPATPGVAPPPRRRRRDRSERPARTAKRLPLPWIGLGVVVVLGGGTGVWAWRSRSNSTPPTPPPVVQTLPEAVPAPSPAPVTVALDRAQAETVLQNWLAAKAAALGPQYDRDRLATVLTGEVLQTWQGFSSQQANTQLTSQFDHKLTVDSVQLSDGDQRAVVQAKVDEVEQVYRGDQLLETRRDLGLVIRYQLVRENNIWKIASISLVR
;
A
#
# COMPACT_ATOMS: atom_id res chain seq x y z
N MET A 1 -8.62 24.62 36.62
CA MET A 1 -7.37 24.01 36.10
C MET A 1 -6.68 25.01 35.17
N ARG A 2 -5.34 25.05 35.12
CA ARG A 2 -4.61 25.88 34.13
C ARG A 2 -4.41 25.10 32.83
N ILE A 3 -4.88 25.66 31.72
CA ILE A 3 -4.70 25.07 30.39
C ILE A 3 -3.68 25.93 29.62
N PRO A 4 -2.66 25.32 28.96
CA PRO A 4 -1.64 26.04 28.18
C PRO A 4 -2.24 26.59 26.87
N LEU A 5 -3.05 27.64 27.03
CA LEU A 5 -3.78 28.34 25.98
C LEU A 5 -3.79 29.83 26.34
N ASP A 6 -3.94 30.69 25.33
CA ASP A 6 -3.95 32.14 25.51
C ASP A 6 -4.95 32.79 24.53
N TYR A 7 -5.39 34.02 24.83
CA TYR A 7 -6.43 34.69 24.03
C TYR A 7 -6.02 34.96 22.57
N TYR A 8 -4.73 35.14 22.29
CA TYR A 8 -4.25 35.32 20.91
C TYR A 8 -4.35 34.03 20.12
N ARG A 9 -3.96 32.89 20.73
CA ARG A 9 -4.10 31.55 20.15
C ARG A 9 -5.54 31.14 19.95
N ILE A 10 -6.44 31.46 20.90
CA ILE A 10 -7.89 31.21 20.77
C ILE A 10 -8.46 31.84 19.48
N LEU A 11 -8.02 33.07 19.18
CA LEU A 11 -8.41 33.81 17.97
C LEU A 11 -7.50 33.55 16.77
N CYS A 12 -6.48 32.69 16.86
CA CYS A 12 -5.50 32.43 15.80
C CYS A 12 -4.81 33.71 15.25
N VAL A 13 -4.49 34.67 16.12
CA VAL A 13 -3.81 35.92 15.76
C VAL A 13 -2.47 36.07 16.48
N GLY A 14 -1.57 36.87 15.93
CA GLY A 14 -0.34 37.27 16.63
C GLY A 14 -0.58 38.41 17.62
N VAL A 15 0.33 38.57 18.59
CA VAL A 15 0.24 39.61 19.64
C VAL A 15 0.19 41.04 19.09
N GLN A 16 0.67 41.25 17.85
CA GLN A 16 0.66 42.55 17.17
C GLN A 16 -0.61 42.81 16.34
N ALA A 17 -1.63 41.97 16.43
CA ALA A 17 -2.85 42.10 15.62
C ALA A 17 -3.61 43.41 15.91
N SER A 18 -4.07 44.07 14.85
CA SER A 18 -4.93 45.27 14.94
C SER A 18 -6.35 44.90 15.38
N ALA A 19 -7.12 45.88 15.85
CA ALA A 19 -8.53 45.68 16.22
C ALA A 19 -9.37 45.11 15.06
N ASP A 20 -9.16 45.60 13.85
CA ASP A 20 -9.84 45.08 12.65
C ASP A 20 -9.48 43.61 12.40
N LYS A 21 -8.20 43.23 12.59
CA LYS A 21 -7.76 41.84 12.41
C LYS A 21 -8.31 40.91 13.48
N LEU A 22 -8.44 41.41 14.72
CA LEU A 22 -9.08 40.67 15.81
C LEU A 22 -10.56 40.40 15.50
N ALA A 23 -11.30 41.43 15.08
CA ALA A 23 -12.71 41.31 14.74
C ALA A 23 -12.93 40.38 13.53
N GLU A 24 -12.08 40.49 12.50
CA GLU A 24 -12.09 39.59 11.35
C GLU A 24 -11.85 38.14 11.78
N SER A 25 -10.77 37.88 12.53
CA SER A 25 -10.42 36.52 12.96
C SER A 25 -11.49 35.91 13.86
N TYR A 26 -12.06 36.69 14.79
CA TYR A 26 -13.18 36.24 15.62
C TYR A 26 -14.39 35.80 14.77
N ARG A 27 -14.76 36.61 13.76
CA ARG A 27 -15.85 36.25 12.84
C ARG A 27 -15.54 34.98 12.06
N ASP A 28 -14.31 34.84 11.58
CA ASP A 28 -13.89 33.64 10.84
C ASP A 28 -13.92 32.40 11.73
N ARG A 29 -13.43 32.50 12.97
CA ARG A 29 -13.45 31.41 13.97
C ARG A 29 -14.87 31.01 14.37
N LEU A 30 -15.82 31.94 14.40
CA LEU A 30 -17.24 31.64 14.60
C LEU A 30 -17.87 30.90 13.41
N ASN A 31 -17.47 31.26 12.19
CA ASN A 31 -17.97 30.62 10.96
C ASN A 31 -17.37 29.22 10.74
N GLN A 32 -16.18 28.96 11.28
CA GLN A 32 -15.60 27.62 11.34
C GLN A 32 -16.46 26.72 12.24
N SER A 33 -17.10 25.73 11.63
CA SER A 33 -17.90 24.73 12.35
C SER A 33 -16.99 23.58 12.80
N PRO A 34 -16.88 23.31 14.11
CA PRO A 34 -16.22 22.10 14.63
C PRO A 34 -16.93 20.84 14.14
N SER A 35 -16.37 19.65 14.42
CA SER A 35 -17.07 18.40 14.07
C SER A 35 -18.50 18.41 14.61
N HIS A 36 -19.47 18.09 13.74
CA HIS A 36 -20.89 18.01 14.07
C HIS A 36 -21.21 16.97 15.15
N GLU A 37 -20.25 16.12 15.47
CA GLU A 37 -20.32 15.09 16.51
C GLU A 37 -20.17 15.65 17.92
N PHE A 38 -19.68 16.89 18.10
CA PHE A 38 -19.62 17.54 19.41
C PHE A 38 -21.01 17.97 19.89
N SER A 39 -21.26 17.93 21.20
CA SER A 39 -22.55 18.39 21.76
C SER A 39 -22.67 19.92 21.74
N GLU A 40 -23.91 20.41 21.83
CA GLU A 40 -24.18 21.85 22.00
C GLU A 40 -23.46 22.45 23.21
N LEU A 41 -23.24 21.66 24.26
CA LEU A 41 -22.49 22.10 25.43
C LEU A 41 -21.04 22.43 25.07
N ALA A 42 -20.37 21.56 24.31
CA ALA A 42 -19.00 21.79 23.85
C ALA A 42 -18.92 22.97 22.88
N LEU A 43 -19.89 23.08 21.96
CA LEU A 43 -19.97 24.19 21.00
C LEU A 43 -20.22 25.53 21.67
N GLN A 44 -21.09 25.58 22.69
CA GLN A 44 -21.32 26.77 23.49
C GLN A 44 -20.08 27.13 24.31
N ALA A 45 -19.41 26.15 24.91
CA ALA A 45 -18.18 26.38 25.65
C ALA A 45 -17.07 26.99 24.78
N ARG A 46 -16.90 26.46 23.56
CA ARG A 46 -15.99 27.03 22.56
C ARG A 46 -16.37 28.47 22.21
N ARG A 47 -17.66 28.75 21.96
CA ARG A 47 -18.13 30.11 21.62
C ARG A 47 -17.83 31.11 22.73
N GLN A 48 -18.08 30.75 23.98
CA GLN A 48 -17.82 31.61 25.12
C GLN A 48 -16.32 31.90 25.32
N LEU A 49 -15.44 30.95 24.99
CA LEU A 49 -13.99 31.22 24.98
C LEU A 49 -13.59 32.19 23.87
N LEU A 50 -14.18 32.09 22.67
CA LEU A 50 -13.96 33.05 21.58
C LEU A 50 -14.47 34.45 21.98
N GLU A 51 -15.66 34.53 22.58
CA GLU A 51 -16.25 35.77 23.10
C GLU A 51 -15.39 36.42 24.20
N ALA A 52 -14.88 35.61 25.14
CA ALA A 52 -13.96 36.09 26.17
C ALA A 52 -12.65 36.61 25.58
N ALA A 53 -12.09 35.90 24.59
CA ALA A 53 -10.85 36.32 23.93
C ALA A 53 -11.01 37.63 23.17
N ILE A 54 -12.10 37.80 22.41
CA ILE A 54 -12.33 39.05 21.68
C ILE A 54 -12.66 40.21 22.61
N ALA A 55 -13.37 39.97 23.71
CA ALA A 55 -13.66 41.00 24.71
C ALA A 55 -12.39 41.52 25.38
N GLU A 56 -11.50 40.63 25.83
CA GLU A 56 -10.24 41.01 26.49
C GLU A 56 -9.29 41.72 25.50
N LEU A 57 -9.19 41.26 24.25
CA LEU A 57 -8.23 41.78 23.28
C LEU A 57 -8.70 43.01 22.50
N SER A 58 -10.00 43.28 22.44
CA SER A 58 -10.53 44.45 21.71
C SER A 58 -10.49 45.73 22.53
N ASP A 59 -10.52 45.62 23.86
CA ASP A 59 -10.41 46.77 24.78
C ASP A 59 -8.93 47.10 25.01
N PRO A 60 -8.45 48.31 24.68
CA PRO A 60 -7.03 48.66 24.81
C PRO A 60 -6.48 48.58 26.23
N GLU A 61 -7.28 48.88 27.26
CA GLU A 61 -6.84 48.82 28.65
C GLU A 61 -6.78 47.38 29.16
N GLN A 62 -7.78 46.56 28.80
CA GLN A 62 -7.79 45.13 29.14
C GLN A 62 -6.66 44.40 28.43
N ARG A 63 -6.46 44.64 27.14
CA ARG A 63 -5.35 44.09 26.37
C ARG A 63 -4.00 44.48 26.95
N ASP A 64 -3.77 45.76 27.31
CA ASP A 64 -2.50 46.17 27.93
C ASP A 64 -2.28 45.47 29.29
N ARG A 65 -3.33 45.31 30.11
CA ARG A 65 -3.23 44.55 31.37
C ARG A 65 -2.92 43.07 31.12
N TYR A 66 -3.58 42.47 30.13
CA TYR A 66 -3.36 41.10 29.73
C TYR A 66 -1.93 40.91 29.20
N ASP A 67 -1.48 41.75 28.27
CA ASP A 67 -0.13 41.71 27.68
C ASP A 67 0.95 41.86 28.75
N ARG A 68 0.75 42.75 29.73
CA ARG A 68 1.68 42.87 30.87
C ARG A 68 1.80 41.56 31.65
N ARG A 69 0.70 40.84 31.91
CA ARG A 69 0.73 39.52 32.57
C ARG A 69 1.34 38.45 31.67
N PHE A 70 0.98 38.47 30.39
CA PHE A 70 1.47 37.55 29.36
C PHE A 70 3.00 37.62 29.20
N PHE A 71 3.58 38.82 29.28
CA PHE A 71 5.03 39.04 29.16
C PHE A 71 5.79 39.09 30.49
N GLN A 72 5.10 39.05 31.64
CA GLN A 72 5.74 39.14 32.97
C GLN A 72 6.63 37.94 33.34
N GLY A 73 6.58 36.83 32.58
CA GLY A 73 7.33 35.59 32.87
C GLY A 73 8.84 35.61 32.55
N GLY A 74 9.34 36.57 31.77
CA GLY A 74 10.76 36.60 31.38
C GLY A 74 11.24 35.35 30.61
N LEU A 75 12.56 35.24 30.36
CA LEU A 75 13.21 34.17 29.57
C LEU A 75 13.12 32.75 30.18
N GLU A 76 12.53 32.58 31.36
CA GLU A 76 12.16 31.28 31.93
C GLU A 76 10.71 30.97 31.51
N ALA A 77 10.58 30.37 30.32
CA ALA A 77 9.34 30.13 29.61
C ALA A 77 8.29 29.34 30.43
N ILE A 78 7.43 30.05 31.18
CA ILE A 78 6.11 29.53 31.55
C ILE A 78 5.24 29.73 30.33
N GLU A 79 4.83 28.63 29.71
CA GLU A 79 3.85 28.63 28.62
C GLU A 79 2.59 29.39 29.08
N PRO A 80 2.11 30.39 28.32
CA PRO A 80 0.95 31.16 28.72
C PRO A 80 -0.25 30.24 28.92
N SER A 81 -0.94 30.41 30.06
CA SER A 81 -2.04 29.55 30.45
C SER A 81 -3.23 30.35 30.97
N LEU A 82 -4.43 29.84 30.71
CA LEU A 82 -5.68 30.37 31.21
C LEU A 82 -6.20 29.50 32.35
N GLU A 83 -6.68 30.14 33.42
CA GLU A 83 -7.50 29.48 34.44
C GLU A 83 -8.94 29.42 33.93
N LEU A 84 -9.41 28.20 33.69
CA LEU A 84 -10.74 27.95 33.14
C LEU A 84 -11.65 27.25 34.15
N GLU A 85 -12.93 27.62 34.13
CA GLU A 85 -14.00 26.93 34.84
C GLU A 85 -14.26 25.54 34.23
N ASP A 86 -14.85 24.63 34.99
CA ASP A 86 -14.96 23.20 34.62
C ASP A 86 -15.65 22.98 33.27
N TRP A 87 -16.69 23.74 32.96
CA TRP A 87 -17.41 23.61 31.71
C TRP A 87 -16.68 24.26 30.51
N GLN A 88 -15.78 25.22 30.76
CA GLN A 88 -14.96 25.85 29.70
C GLN A 88 -13.85 24.92 29.22
N ARG A 89 -13.45 23.93 30.04
CA ARG A 89 -12.34 23.02 29.73
C ARG A 89 -12.58 22.21 28.45
N ILE A 90 -13.82 21.80 28.19
CA ILE A 90 -14.19 21.08 26.96
C ILE A 90 -14.04 22.00 25.75
N GLY A 91 -14.51 23.25 25.84
CA GLY A 91 -14.30 24.26 24.80
C GLY A 91 -12.82 24.49 24.49
N ALA A 92 -11.96 24.44 25.51
CA ALA A 92 -10.52 24.55 25.33
C ALA A 92 -9.90 23.33 24.63
N LEU A 93 -10.36 22.11 24.91
CA LEU A 93 -9.97 20.91 24.15
C LEU A 93 -10.32 21.05 22.67
N LEU A 94 -11.51 21.57 22.34
CA LEU A 94 -11.92 21.83 20.96
C LEU A 94 -11.01 22.86 20.27
N ILE A 95 -10.66 23.94 20.98
CA ILE A 95 -9.75 24.96 20.43
C ILE A 95 -8.36 24.36 20.18
N LEU A 96 -7.81 23.59 21.12
CA LEU A 96 -6.51 22.93 20.94
C LEU A 96 -6.53 21.90 19.80
N LEU A 97 -7.65 21.20 19.62
CA LEU A 97 -7.85 20.28 18.49
C LEU A 97 -7.82 21.02 17.15
N GLU A 98 -8.48 22.19 17.07
CA GLU A 98 -8.48 23.04 15.88
C GLU A 98 -7.11 23.68 15.60
N LEU A 99 -6.31 23.91 16.64
CA LEU A 99 -4.93 24.38 16.52
C LEU A 99 -3.94 23.26 16.11
N GLY A 100 -4.39 22.01 16.03
CA GLY A 100 -3.57 20.87 15.67
C GLY A 100 -2.70 20.33 16.81
N GLU A 101 -2.98 20.68 18.06
CA GLU A 101 -2.18 20.27 19.22
C GLU A 101 -2.64 18.92 19.79
N TYR A 102 -2.64 17.91 18.93
CA TYR A 102 -3.28 16.62 19.19
C TYR A 102 -2.72 15.88 20.41
N ASP A 103 -1.39 15.84 20.58
CA ASP A 103 -0.77 15.24 21.77
C ASP A 103 -1.22 15.92 23.07
N ARG A 104 -1.34 17.26 23.04
CA ARG A 104 -1.76 18.05 24.19
C ARG A 104 -3.23 17.82 24.51
N VAL A 105 -4.08 17.74 23.48
CA VAL A 105 -5.50 17.40 23.62
C VAL A 105 -5.66 16.05 24.31
N SER A 106 -4.97 15.01 23.83
CA SER A 106 -5.09 13.67 24.44
C SER A 106 -4.68 13.68 25.91
N GLN A 107 -3.55 14.31 26.25
CA GLN A 107 -3.07 14.40 27.63
C GLN A 107 -4.06 15.13 28.54
N LEU A 108 -4.53 16.30 28.13
CA LEU A 108 -5.49 17.08 28.92
C LEU A 108 -6.84 16.39 29.04
N ALA A 109 -7.31 15.75 27.97
CA ALA A 109 -8.58 15.03 27.97
C ALA A 109 -8.53 13.81 28.91
N GLU A 110 -7.43 13.05 28.91
CA GLU A 110 -7.20 11.93 29.84
C GLU A 110 -7.11 12.39 31.30
N GLU A 111 -6.51 13.56 31.56
CA GLU A 111 -6.49 14.17 32.90
C GLU A 111 -7.88 14.61 33.37
N LEU A 112 -8.76 15.02 32.43
CA LEU A 112 -10.10 15.52 32.73
C LEU A 112 -11.15 14.42 32.87
N LEU A 113 -11.03 13.33 32.12
CA LEU A 113 -12.04 12.27 32.04
C LEU A 113 -12.51 11.73 33.41
N PRO A 114 -11.62 11.48 34.41
CA PRO A 114 -12.03 10.97 35.72
C PRO A 114 -12.99 11.88 36.49
N ASP A 115 -12.92 13.20 36.29
CA ASP A 115 -13.80 14.17 36.97
C ASP A 115 -15.27 13.98 36.54
N TYR A 116 -15.50 13.50 35.31
CA TYR A 116 -16.84 13.32 34.73
C TYR A 116 -17.34 11.88 34.84
N ASP A 117 -16.46 10.88 34.94
CA ASP A 117 -16.83 9.46 35.06
C ASP A 117 -17.62 9.14 36.33
N ALA A 118 -17.40 9.89 37.42
CA ALA A 118 -18.06 9.68 38.70
C ALA A 118 -19.48 10.27 38.78
N SER A 119 -19.87 11.12 37.82
CA SER A 119 -21.13 11.87 37.87
C SER A 119 -22.24 11.20 37.07
N ALA A 120 -23.43 11.12 37.67
CA ALA A 120 -24.64 10.64 36.99
C ALA A 120 -25.40 11.77 36.28
N GLU A 121 -24.94 13.02 36.36
CA GLU A 121 -25.62 14.15 35.75
C GLU A 121 -25.62 14.05 34.22
N VAL A 122 -26.76 14.36 33.59
CA VAL A 122 -26.91 14.33 32.13
C VAL A 122 -25.87 15.22 31.43
N ARG A 123 -25.58 16.38 32.03
CA ARG A 123 -24.56 17.32 31.54
C ARG A 123 -23.18 16.67 31.47
N ASP A 124 -22.81 15.93 32.51
CA ASP A 124 -21.51 15.29 32.63
C ASP A 124 -21.40 14.06 31.72
N GLN A 125 -22.51 13.40 31.42
CA GLN A 125 -22.56 12.34 30.40
C GLN A 125 -22.27 12.89 29.00
N PHE A 126 -22.83 14.05 28.63
CA PHE A 126 -22.50 14.73 27.37
C PHE A 126 -21.05 15.20 27.35
N ALA A 127 -20.58 15.81 28.44
CA ALA A 127 -19.19 16.23 28.59
C ALA A 127 -18.21 15.07 28.41
N ARG A 128 -18.46 13.94 29.06
CA ARG A 128 -17.67 12.72 28.90
C ARG A 128 -17.63 12.25 27.46
N GLY A 129 -18.77 12.24 26.77
CA GLY A 129 -18.84 11.89 25.35
C GLY A 129 -18.02 12.82 24.46
N ASP A 130 -18.02 14.13 24.75
CA ASP A 130 -17.22 15.11 23.99
C ASP A 130 -15.72 15.02 24.31
N ILE A 131 -15.34 14.70 25.56
CA ILE A 131 -13.93 14.44 25.93
C ILE A 131 -13.42 13.18 25.24
N ALA A 132 -14.20 12.10 25.23
CA ALA A 132 -13.88 10.87 24.50
C ALA A 132 -13.73 11.14 22.99
N LEU A 133 -14.62 11.94 22.40
CA LEU A 133 -14.50 12.38 21.02
C LEU A 133 -13.22 13.20 20.77
N ALA A 134 -12.83 14.09 21.68
CA ALA A 134 -11.59 14.86 21.57
C ALA A 134 -10.35 13.96 21.61
N ILE A 135 -10.32 12.92 22.47
CA ILE A 135 -9.27 11.89 22.47
C ILE A 135 -9.27 11.15 21.14
N ALA A 136 -10.44 10.71 20.67
CA ALA A 136 -10.54 9.94 19.43
C ALA A 136 -10.04 10.71 18.21
N LEU A 137 -10.48 11.96 18.04
CA LEU A 137 -10.08 12.81 16.91
C LEU A 137 -8.60 13.20 16.98
N SER A 138 -8.06 13.50 18.17
CA SER A 138 -6.63 13.78 18.33
C SER A 138 -5.76 12.57 17.99
N GLN A 139 -6.10 11.40 18.50
CA GLN A 139 -5.41 10.15 18.18
C GLN A 139 -5.55 9.78 16.69
N GLN A 140 -6.71 10.03 16.08
CA GLN A 140 -6.88 9.81 14.64
C GLN A 140 -5.93 10.70 13.82
N SER A 141 -5.83 11.99 14.15
CA SER A 141 -4.93 12.91 13.47
C SER A 141 -3.46 12.50 13.61
N LEU A 142 -3.01 12.15 14.82
CA LEU A 142 -1.66 11.62 15.06
C LEU A 142 -1.40 10.32 14.26
N GLY A 143 -2.39 9.44 14.19
CA GLY A 143 -2.31 8.22 13.38
C GLY A 143 -2.15 8.51 11.89
N ARG A 144 -2.87 9.49 11.35
CA ARG A 144 -2.74 9.94 9.96
C ARG A 144 -1.38 10.59 9.68
N GLU A 145 -0.85 11.38 10.61
CA GLU A 145 0.51 11.94 10.52
C GLU A 145 1.57 10.83 10.48
N CYS A 146 1.48 9.85 11.38
CA CYS A 146 2.36 8.69 11.39
C CYS A 146 2.30 7.91 10.07
N ARG A 147 1.09 7.70 9.54
CA ARG A 147 0.88 7.04 8.23
C ARG A 147 1.57 7.79 7.09
N GLN A 148 1.47 9.12 7.06
CA GLN A 148 2.15 9.96 6.06
C GLN A 148 3.68 9.87 6.16
N GLN A 149 4.21 9.65 7.36
CA GLN A 149 5.64 9.47 7.61
C GLN A 149 6.14 8.03 7.38
N GLY A 150 5.25 7.08 7.03
CA GLY A 150 5.60 5.67 6.86
C GLY A 150 5.79 4.89 8.17
N LEU A 151 5.34 5.44 9.30
CA LEU A 151 5.39 4.80 10.63
C LEU A 151 4.08 4.05 10.88
N TYR A 152 3.86 2.94 10.19
CA TYR A 152 2.56 2.27 10.13
C TYR A 152 2.19 1.57 11.45
N GLU A 153 3.15 1.02 12.17
CA GLU A 153 2.89 0.42 13.47
C GLU A 153 2.47 1.47 14.52
N GLN A 154 3.12 2.64 14.51
CA GLN A 154 2.73 3.74 15.40
C GLN A 154 1.34 4.29 15.02
N ALA A 155 1.07 4.43 13.72
CA ALA A 155 -0.24 4.82 13.22
C ALA A 155 -1.35 3.87 13.70
N ALA A 156 -1.10 2.56 13.67
CA ALA A 156 -2.04 1.55 14.15
C ALA A 156 -2.29 1.63 15.66
N GLN A 157 -1.27 1.95 16.45
CA GLN A 157 -1.42 2.18 17.90
C GLN A 157 -2.29 3.40 18.18
N HIS A 158 -2.08 4.50 17.45
CA HIS A 158 -2.91 5.70 17.55
C HIS A 158 -4.37 5.42 17.16
N PHE A 159 -4.63 4.71 16.06
CA PHE A 159 -5.99 4.31 15.70
C PHE A 159 -6.63 3.37 16.73
N GLY A 160 -5.87 2.45 17.31
CA GLY A 160 -6.35 1.58 18.39
C GLY A 160 -6.74 2.35 19.66
N ARG A 161 -5.97 3.38 20.03
CA ARG A 161 -6.32 4.30 21.13
C ARG A 161 -7.58 5.11 20.81
N SER A 162 -7.71 5.58 19.57
CA SER A 162 -8.90 6.29 19.10
C SER A 162 -10.15 5.43 19.21
N GLN A 163 -10.11 4.16 18.76
CA GLN A 163 -11.21 3.20 18.93
C GLN A 163 -11.52 2.92 20.40
N SER A 164 -10.49 2.73 21.23
CA SER A 164 -10.66 2.46 22.66
C SER A 164 -11.38 3.61 23.37
N ALA A 165 -11.08 4.86 23.00
CA ALA A 165 -11.76 6.03 23.54
C ALA A 165 -13.25 6.09 23.19
N LEU A 166 -13.65 5.51 22.05
CA LEU A 166 -15.05 5.49 21.60
C LEU A 166 -15.82 4.23 22.02
N ALA A 167 -15.14 3.20 22.56
CA ALA A 167 -15.72 1.88 22.76
C ALA A 167 -16.99 1.89 23.63
N ASP A 168 -17.02 2.74 24.67
CA ASP A 168 -18.15 2.85 25.60
C ASP A 168 -19.21 3.87 25.12
N HIS A 169 -19.01 4.49 23.96
CA HIS A 169 -19.83 5.58 23.44
C HIS A 169 -20.55 5.20 22.13
N GLN A 170 -21.81 4.77 22.26
CA GLN A 170 -22.68 4.42 21.11
C GLN A 170 -23.04 5.60 20.20
N ARG A 171 -22.63 6.84 20.55
CA ARG A 171 -22.94 8.07 19.80
C ARG A 171 -22.17 8.18 18.47
N PHE A 172 -21.08 7.44 18.30
CA PHE A 172 -20.11 7.67 17.20
C PHE A 172 -19.92 6.46 16.26
N PRO A 173 -20.99 5.89 15.68
CA PRO A 173 -20.88 4.68 14.85
C PRO A 173 -20.15 4.93 13.53
N GLU A 174 -20.33 6.10 12.91
CA GLU A 174 -19.70 6.46 11.63
C GLU A 174 -18.18 6.67 11.78
N LEU A 175 -17.77 7.38 12.83
CA LEU A 175 -16.36 7.57 13.18
C LEU A 175 -15.71 6.22 13.52
N SER A 176 -16.38 5.38 14.31
CA SER A 176 -15.88 4.04 14.64
C SER A 176 -15.67 3.18 13.39
N ARG A 177 -16.62 3.21 12.43
CA ARG A 177 -16.48 2.50 11.16
C ARG A 177 -15.30 3.03 10.34
N THR A 178 -15.13 4.34 10.28
CA THR A 178 -14.01 5.00 9.59
C THR A 178 -12.67 4.56 10.19
N LEU A 179 -12.56 4.54 11.52
CA LEU A 179 -11.33 4.11 12.22
C LEU A 179 -11.02 2.62 11.99
N HIS A 180 -12.04 1.75 11.99
CA HIS A 180 -11.85 0.34 11.65
C HIS A 180 -11.33 0.18 10.22
N GLN A 181 -11.89 0.93 9.26
CA GLN A 181 -11.43 0.92 7.88
C GLN A 181 -9.99 1.44 7.75
N GLU A 182 -9.64 2.55 8.40
CA GLU A 182 -8.29 3.11 8.38
C GLU A 182 -7.26 2.14 8.98
N GLN A 183 -7.59 1.48 10.08
CA GLN A 183 -6.73 0.49 10.70
C GLN A 183 -6.55 -0.76 9.81
N GLY A 184 -7.63 -1.23 9.18
CA GLY A 184 -7.58 -2.35 8.24
C GLY A 184 -6.67 -2.04 7.05
N GLN A 185 -6.80 -0.84 6.45
CA GLN A 185 -5.94 -0.38 5.35
C GLN A 185 -4.45 -0.35 5.70
N LEU A 186 -4.08 -0.20 6.98
CA LEU A 186 -2.68 -0.24 7.42
C LEU A 186 -2.11 -1.66 7.49
N ARG A 187 -2.95 -2.70 7.55
CA ARG A 187 -2.51 -4.08 7.82
C ARG A 187 -1.39 -4.56 6.88
N PRO A 188 -1.45 -4.40 5.55
CA PRO A 188 -0.38 -4.85 4.66
C PRO A 188 0.95 -4.12 4.92
N TYR A 189 0.88 -2.82 5.19
CA TYR A 189 2.05 -1.98 5.45
C TYR A 189 2.72 -2.32 6.78
N ARG A 190 1.93 -2.61 7.82
CA ARG A 190 2.45 -3.07 9.11
C ARG A 190 3.16 -4.42 8.99
N ILE A 191 2.59 -5.34 8.20
CA ILE A 191 3.23 -6.63 7.93
C ILE A 191 4.62 -6.39 7.29
N LEU A 192 4.69 -5.54 6.25
CA LEU A 192 5.97 -5.22 5.60
C LEU A 192 6.95 -4.53 6.56
N GLU A 193 6.51 -3.55 7.35
CA GLU A 193 7.36 -2.84 8.33
C GLU A 193 7.97 -3.81 9.36
N ARG A 194 7.16 -4.74 9.87
CA ARG A 194 7.59 -5.77 10.83
C ARG A 194 8.54 -6.78 10.19
N LEU A 195 8.22 -7.26 8.99
CA LEU A 195 9.05 -8.21 8.26
C LEU A 195 10.29 -7.58 7.63
N ALA A 196 10.38 -6.26 7.53
CA ALA A 196 11.59 -5.56 7.10
C ALA A 196 12.68 -5.55 8.17
N GLN A 197 12.31 -5.70 9.45
CA GLN A 197 13.26 -5.72 10.57
C GLN A 197 14.37 -6.77 10.36
N PRO A 198 15.57 -6.57 10.93
CA PRO A 198 16.68 -7.52 10.80
C PRO A 198 16.27 -8.95 11.18
N LEU A 199 16.94 -9.95 10.60
CA LEU A 199 16.69 -11.36 10.92
C LEU A 199 16.97 -11.71 12.39
N THR A 200 17.68 -10.85 13.14
CA THR A 200 17.93 -10.99 14.58
C THR A 200 16.78 -10.45 15.45
N ALA A 201 15.80 -9.75 14.86
CA ALA A 201 14.66 -9.17 15.56
C ALA A 201 13.49 -10.15 15.62
N ASP A 202 13.71 -11.32 16.23
CA ASP A 202 12.78 -12.47 16.20
C ASP A 202 11.35 -12.09 16.60
N SER A 203 11.20 -11.32 17.69
CA SER A 203 9.88 -10.93 18.20
C SER A 203 9.10 -10.07 17.23
N ASP A 204 9.74 -9.08 16.58
CA ASP A 204 9.06 -8.18 15.66
C ASP A 204 8.67 -8.90 14.38
N ARG A 205 9.57 -9.73 13.85
CA ARG A 205 9.28 -10.56 12.67
C ARG A 205 8.16 -11.55 12.93
N GLN A 206 8.17 -12.21 14.09
CA GLN A 206 7.12 -13.16 14.47
C GLN A 206 5.75 -12.48 14.53
N GLN A 207 5.67 -11.26 15.05
CA GLN A 207 4.43 -10.47 15.00
C GLN A 207 4.00 -10.15 13.56
N GLY A 208 4.94 -9.85 12.66
CA GLY A 208 4.67 -9.67 11.24
C GLY A 208 4.09 -10.93 10.57
N LEU A 209 4.65 -12.10 10.86
CA LEU A 209 4.17 -13.39 10.35
C LEU A 209 2.77 -13.74 10.88
N LEU A 210 2.53 -13.51 12.17
CA LEU A 210 1.21 -13.73 12.77
C LEU A 210 0.15 -12.80 12.17
N LEU A 211 0.51 -11.53 11.92
CA LEU A 211 -0.39 -10.58 11.29
C LEU A 211 -0.71 -10.97 9.83
N LEU A 212 0.27 -11.48 9.10
CA LEU A 212 0.09 -12.02 7.74
C LEU A 212 -0.82 -13.26 7.74
N GLN A 213 -0.61 -14.19 8.67
CA GLN A 213 -1.47 -15.38 8.76
C GLN A 213 -2.90 -14.99 9.10
N ALA A 214 -3.09 -14.13 10.11
CA ALA A 214 -4.42 -13.65 10.45
C ALA A 214 -5.10 -13.00 9.24
N MET A 215 -4.33 -12.30 8.39
CA MET A 215 -4.87 -11.70 7.16
C MET A 215 -5.35 -12.79 6.19
N LEU A 216 -4.55 -13.83 5.95
CA LEU A 216 -4.94 -14.96 5.11
C LEU A 216 -6.15 -15.72 5.68
N ASP A 217 -6.24 -15.87 7.01
CA ASP A 217 -7.36 -16.53 7.67
C ASP A 217 -8.65 -15.73 7.55
N ASP A 218 -8.60 -14.41 7.75
CA ASP A 218 -9.77 -13.53 7.57
C ASP A 218 -10.26 -13.53 6.11
N ARG A 219 -9.33 -13.63 5.14
CA ARG A 219 -9.66 -13.81 3.71
C ARG A 219 -10.19 -15.21 3.38
N GLN A 220 -10.02 -16.19 4.27
CA GLN A 220 -10.29 -17.61 4.04
C GLN A 220 -9.38 -18.23 2.97
N GLY A 221 -8.13 -17.78 2.88
CA GLY A 221 -7.13 -18.19 1.91
C GLY A 221 -6.82 -17.09 0.88
N ILE A 222 -5.88 -17.34 -0.03
CA ILE A 222 -5.42 -16.34 -0.99
C ILE A 222 -6.55 -15.87 -1.92
N GLU A 223 -7.23 -16.81 -2.57
CA GLU A 223 -8.39 -16.57 -3.45
C GLU A 223 -9.73 -16.70 -2.70
N GLY A 224 -9.72 -16.64 -1.37
CA GLY A 224 -10.93 -16.79 -0.56
C GLY A 224 -11.88 -15.58 -0.68
N PRO A 225 -13.18 -15.77 -0.36
CA PRO A 225 -14.19 -14.72 -0.46
C PRO A 225 -14.26 -13.80 0.78
N GLY A 226 -13.41 -14.02 1.79
CA GLY A 226 -13.42 -13.27 3.05
C GLY A 226 -12.91 -11.84 2.89
N ASP A 227 -13.25 -10.99 3.87
CA ASP A 227 -12.78 -9.61 3.98
C ASP A 227 -11.83 -9.48 5.17
N ASP A 228 -10.58 -9.09 4.88
CA ASP A 228 -9.54 -8.86 5.88
C ASP A 228 -9.49 -7.41 6.38
N GLY A 229 -10.40 -6.57 5.90
CA GLY A 229 -10.48 -5.15 6.20
C GLY A 229 -9.41 -4.29 5.52
N SER A 230 -8.50 -4.87 4.73
CA SER A 230 -7.40 -4.11 4.12
C SER A 230 -7.83 -3.32 2.90
N GLY A 231 -9.00 -3.63 2.33
CA GLY A 231 -9.48 -3.05 1.08
C GLY A 231 -8.70 -3.53 -0.15
N LEU A 232 -7.83 -4.53 -0.02
CA LEU A 232 -7.11 -5.08 -1.16
C LEU A 232 -8.01 -6.01 -1.97
N THR A 233 -8.12 -5.69 -3.25
CA THR A 233 -8.62 -6.60 -4.29
C THR A 233 -7.80 -7.88 -4.35
N LEU A 234 -8.33 -8.96 -4.92
CA LEU A 234 -7.55 -10.18 -5.13
C LEU A 234 -6.24 -9.89 -5.89
N ASP A 235 -6.32 -9.10 -6.97
CA ASP A 235 -5.16 -8.75 -7.80
C ASP A 235 -4.10 -7.98 -6.99
N ASN A 236 -4.52 -6.97 -6.20
CA ASN A 236 -3.60 -6.22 -5.35
C ASN A 236 -3.06 -7.05 -4.19
N PHE A 237 -3.85 -8.02 -3.69
CA PHE A 237 -3.40 -8.96 -2.66
C PHE A 237 -2.34 -9.92 -3.21
N LEU A 238 -2.50 -10.41 -4.44
CA LEU A 238 -1.48 -11.20 -5.13
C LEU A 238 -0.20 -10.39 -5.37
N MET A 239 -0.30 -9.11 -5.75
CA MET A 239 0.86 -8.22 -5.83
C MET A 239 1.55 -8.03 -4.47
N PHE A 240 0.76 -7.87 -3.41
CA PHE A 240 1.27 -7.81 -2.03
C PHE A 240 1.99 -9.10 -1.63
N LEU A 241 1.44 -10.27 -1.94
CA LEU A 241 2.10 -11.56 -1.71
C LEU A 241 3.37 -11.70 -2.56
N GLN A 242 3.38 -11.24 -3.80
CA GLN A 242 4.61 -11.24 -4.60
C GLN A 242 5.69 -10.37 -3.95
N GLN A 243 5.32 -9.19 -3.45
CA GLN A 243 6.23 -8.29 -2.75
C GLN A 243 6.77 -8.89 -1.45
N ILE A 244 5.90 -9.54 -0.65
CA ILE A 244 6.27 -10.02 0.69
C ILE A 244 7.29 -11.16 0.65
N ARG A 245 7.34 -11.92 -0.46
CA ARG A 245 8.31 -13.01 -0.63
C ARG A 245 9.73 -12.53 -0.35
N GLY A 246 10.15 -11.40 -0.94
CA GLY A 246 11.48 -10.83 -0.74
C GLY A 246 11.82 -10.37 0.71
N TYR A 247 10.84 -10.37 1.62
CA TYR A 247 10.98 -10.07 3.06
C TYR A 247 10.99 -11.34 3.94
N LEU A 248 10.53 -12.46 3.38
CA LEU A 248 10.45 -13.76 4.03
C LEU A 248 11.67 -14.60 3.68
N THR A 249 12.15 -15.36 4.65
CA THR A 249 13.16 -16.40 4.45
C THR A 249 12.58 -17.60 3.73
N LEU A 250 13.45 -18.46 3.20
CA LEU A 250 13.07 -19.73 2.56
C LEU A 250 12.18 -20.59 3.47
N ALA A 251 12.58 -20.71 4.74
CA ALA A 251 11.84 -21.51 5.73
C ALA A 251 10.47 -20.90 6.06
N GLU A 252 10.37 -19.57 6.19
CA GLU A 252 9.10 -18.87 6.44
C GLU A 252 8.13 -19.01 5.25
N GLN A 253 8.62 -18.85 4.01
CA GLN A 253 7.79 -19.02 2.82
C GLN A 253 7.29 -20.44 2.67
N GLN A 254 8.12 -21.44 2.95
CA GLN A 254 7.73 -22.84 2.81
C GLN A 254 6.56 -23.14 3.74
N LEU A 255 6.70 -22.73 5.00
CA LEU A 255 5.69 -22.97 5.99
C LEU A 255 4.36 -22.31 5.60
N LEU A 256 4.41 -21.06 5.16
CA LEU A 256 3.23 -20.28 4.76
C LEU A 256 2.54 -20.89 3.53
N PHE A 257 3.25 -21.00 2.42
CA PHE A 257 2.65 -21.37 1.14
C PHE A 257 2.31 -22.85 1.06
N GLU A 258 3.05 -23.74 1.73
CA GLU A 258 2.62 -25.14 1.83
C GLU A 258 1.37 -25.33 2.69
N SER A 259 1.13 -24.47 3.68
CA SER A 259 -0.14 -24.52 4.42
C SER A 259 -1.29 -24.00 3.57
N GLU A 260 -1.10 -22.89 2.86
CA GLU A 260 -2.13 -22.31 2.01
C GLU A 260 -2.42 -23.17 0.76
N ALA A 261 -1.43 -23.88 0.21
CA ALA A 261 -1.60 -24.80 -0.92
C ALA A 261 -2.47 -26.03 -0.60
N ARG A 262 -2.75 -26.31 0.68
CA ARG A 262 -3.73 -27.35 1.07
C ARG A 262 -5.17 -26.88 0.90
N ARG A 263 -5.38 -25.57 0.86
CA ARG A 263 -6.64 -24.97 0.42
C ARG A 263 -6.63 -24.97 -1.12
N PRO A 264 -7.79 -24.94 -1.79
CA PRO A 264 -7.86 -24.89 -3.25
C PRO A 264 -7.35 -23.53 -3.78
N SER A 265 -6.03 -23.36 -3.87
CA SER A 265 -5.35 -22.12 -4.22
C SER A 265 -4.24 -22.36 -5.25
N PRO A 266 -4.48 -22.05 -6.54
CA PRO A 266 -3.44 -22.13 -7.57
C PRO A 266 -2.24 -21.23 -7.26
N ALA A 267 -2.47 -20.03 -6.71
CA ALA A 267 -1.38 -19.12 -6.35
C ALA A 267 -0.52 -19.69 -5.22
N ALA A 268 -1.13 -20.25 -4.16
CA ALA A 268 -0.37 -20.87 -3.08
C ALA A 268 0.42 -22.09 -3.56
N SER A 269 -0.20 -22.96 -4.37
CA SER A 269 0.51 -24.10 -4.95
C SER A 269 1.69 -23.67 -5.81
N PHE A 270 1.53 -22.62 -6.61
CA PHE A 270 2.61 -22.06 -7.42
C PHE A 270 3.77 -21.52 -6.56
N PHE A 271 3.48 -20.72 -5.53
CA PHE A 271 4.51 -20.22 -4.61
C PHE A 271 5.17 -21.35 -3.80
N ALA A 272 4.40 -22.37 -3.41
CA ALA A 272 4.92 -23.55 -2.74
C ALA A 272 5.88 -24.34 -3.64
N CYS A 273 5.58 -24.50 -4.93
CA CYS A 273 6.48 -25.15 -5.90
C CYS A 273 7.85 -24.47 -5.94
N TYR A 274 7.89 -23.15 -6.13
CA TYR A 274 9.15 -22.39 -6.19
C TYR A 274 9.94 -22.50 -4.89
N THR A 275 9.24 -22.49 -3.77
CA THR A 275 9.86 -22.62 -2.45
C THR A 275 10.46 -24.01 -2.23
N LEU A 276 9.73 -25.06 -2.64
CA LEU A 276 10.19 -26.44 -2.58
C LEU A 276 11.38 -26.71 -3.51
N ILE A 277 11.37 -26.15 -4.73
CA ILE A 277 12.50 -26.24 -5.66
C ILE A 277 13.72 -25.53 -5.06
N ALA A 278 13.54 -24.31 -4.56
CA ALA A 278 14.64 -23.53 -3.97
C ALA A 278 15.26 -24.25 -2.77
N ARG A 279 14.43 -24.76 -1.84
CA ARG A 279 14.92 -25.50 -0.66
C ARG A 279 15.51 -26.84 -1.04
N GLY A 280 14.85 -27.62 -1.89
CA GLY A 280 15.35 -28.91 -2.33
C GLY A 280 16.71 -28.80 -3.03
N PHE A 281 16.91 -27.73 -3.81
CA PHE A 281 18.20 -27.45 -4.42
C PHE A 281 19.25 -26.98 -3.40
N CYS A 282 18.93 -25.98 -2.57
CA CYS A 282 19.89 -25.38 -1.63
C CYS A 282 20.32 -26.32 -0.49
N ASP A 283 19.41 -27.18 -0.02
CA ASP A 283 19.64 -28.09 1.09
C ASP A 283 20.00 -29.52 0.62
N HIS A 284 20.18 -29.74 -0.69
CA HIS A 284 20.42 -31.06 -1.28
C HIS A 284 19.33 -32.10 -0.94
N GLN A 285 18.07 -31.67 -0.98
CA GLN A 285 16.89 -32.49 -0.66
C GLN A 285 16.02 -32.70 -1.92
N PRO A 286 16.37 -33.65 -2.81
CA PRO A 286 15.63 -33.92 -4.06
C PRO A 286 14.19 -34.38 -3.81
N SER A 287 13.91 -34.88 -2.62
CA SER A 287 12.56 -35.24 -2.17
C SER A 287 11.60 -34.04 -2.17
N LEU A 288 12.07 -32.83 -1.87
CA LEU A 288 11.28 -31.60 -1.96
C LEU A 288 11.02 -31.19 -3.42
N ILE A 289 11.99 -31.36 -4.31
CA ILE A 289 11.82 -31.10 -5.75
C ILE A 289 10.82 -32.09 -6.36
N HIS A 290 10.88 -33.36 -5.96
CA HIS A 290 9.89 -34.36 -6.36
C HIS A 290 8.48 -33.96 -5.90
N ARG A 291 8.36 -33.42 -4.69
CA ARG A 291 7.06 -32.91 -4.22
C ARG A 291 6.59 -31.68 -5.01
N ALA A 292 7.50 -30.80 -5.43
CA ALA A 292 7.18 -29.68 -6.31
C ALA A 292 6.66 -30.16 -7.67
N SER A 293 7.22 -31.23 -8.24
CA SER A 293 6.75 -31.78 -9.53
C SER A 293 5.30 -32.30 -9.46
N LEU A 294 4.89 -32.88 -8.33
CA LEU A 294 3.49 -33.27 -8.09
C LEU A 294 2.54 -32.07 -8.11
N LEU A 295 2.91 -30.98 -7.41
CA LEU A 295 2.11 -29.75 -7.42
C LEU A 295 2.03 -29.12 -8.81
N LEU A 296 3.14 -29.11 -9.57
CA LEU A 296 3.15 -28.65 -10.96
C LEU A 296 2.24 -29.50 -11.85
N HIS A 297 2.17 -30.82 -11.62
CA HIS A 297 1.26 -31.70 -12.35
C HIS A 297 -0.21 -31.35 -12.11
N GLU A 298 -0.58 -30.91 -10.91
CA GLU A 298 -1.95 -30.44 -10.63
C GLU A 298 -2.23 -29.09 -11.31
N LEU A 299 -1.25 -28.19 -11.33
CA LEU A 299 -1.35 -26.84 -11.90
C LEU A 299 -1.45 -26.82 -13.43
N LYS A 300 -0.89 -27.83 -14.13
CA LYS A 300 -0.89 -27.91 -15.60
C LYS A 300 -2.28 -27.80 -16.24
N SER A 301 -3.33 -28.14 -15.50
CA SER A 301 -4.72 -28.04 -15.95
C SER A 301 -5.24 -26.60 -16.03
N ARG A 302 -4.55 -25.66 -15.37
CA ARG A 302 -4.96 -24.25 -15.21
C ARG A 302 -3.98 -23.26 -15.84
N MET A 303 -2.72 -23.64 -16.00
CA MET A 303 -1.64 -22.77 -16.49
C MET A 303 -0.54 -23.59 -17.18
N ASP A 304 0.18 -22.95 -18.10
CA ASP A 304 1.38 -23.53 -18.72
C ASP A 304 2.52 -23.52 -17.68
N VAL A 305 2.97 -24.71 -17.29
CA VAL A 305 4.05 -24.93 -16.31
C VAL A 305 5.12 -25.88 -16.85
N HIS A 306 5.18 -26.08 -18.17
CA HIS A 306 6.04 -27.09 -18.77
C HIS A 306 7.53 -26.78 -18.58
N ILE A 307 7.93 -25.50 -18.53
CA ILE A 307 9.32 -25.10 -18.26
C ILE A 307 9.70 -25.47 -16.82
N GLU A 308 8.83 -25.19 -15.85
CA GLU A 308 9.02 -25.53 -14.45
C GLU A 308 9.04 -27.05 -14.25
N GLN A 309 8.18 -27.79 -14.96
CA GLN A 309 8.19 -29.25 -14.96
C GLN A 309 9.49 -29.80 -15.57
N ALA A 310 9.99 -29.20 -16.65
CA ALA A 310 11.26 -29.58 -17.26
C ALA A 310 12.44 -29.31 -16.30
N ILE A 311 12.45 -28.16 -15.61
CA ILE A 311 13.45 -27.84 -14.60
C ILE A 311 13.41 -28.84 -13.43
N ALA A 312 12.21 -29.14 -12.92
CA ALA A 312 12.05 -30.12 -11.84
C ALA A 312 12.54 -31.51 -12.29
N SER A 313 12.19 -31.95 -13.51
CA SER A 313 12.63 -33.23 -14.06
C SER A 313 14.14 -33.28 -14.26
N LEU A 314 14.76 -32.18 -14.73
CA LEU A 314 16.21 -32.04 -14.81
C LEU A 314 16.86 -32.22 -13.42
N LEU A 315 16.38 -31.48 -12.41
CA LEU A 315 16.91 -31.53 -11.04
C LEU A 315 16.68 -32.90 -10.35
N LEU A 316 15.78 -33.71 -10.90
CA LEU A 316 15.53 -35.10 -10.49
C LEU A 316 16.28 -36.12 -11.35
N GLY A 317 17.24 -35.69 -12.18
CA GLY A 317 18.06 -36.59 -12.98
C GLY A 317 17.32 -37.28 -14.14
N GLN A 318 16.24 -36.68 -14.64
CA GLN A 318 15.41 -37.22 -15.73
C GLN A 318 15.53 -36.36 -17.00
N PRO A 319 16.66 -36.45 -17.73
CA PRO A 319 16.94 -35.56 -18.86
C PRO A 319 16.01 -35.78 -20.06
N GLU A 320 15.61 -37.04 -20.35
CA GLU A 320 14.70 -37.31 -21.47
C GLU A 320 13.30 -36.74 -21.21
N GLU A 321 12.79 -36.87 -19.98
CA GLU A 321 11.50 -36.31 -19.58
C GLU A 321 11.55 -34.77 -19.63
N ALA A 322 12.65 -34.18 -19.15
CA ALA A 322 12.84 -32.74 -19.20
C ALA A 322 12.79 -32.19 -20.64
N GLU A 323 13.49 -32.82 -21.59
CA GLU A 323 13.44 -32.42 -23.01
C GLU A 323 12.05 -32.62 -23.62
N ALA A 324 11.35 -33.71 -23.28
CA ALA A 324 9.99 -33.96 -23.75
C ALA A 324 8.99 -32.90 -23.26
N LEU A 325 9.15 -32.43 -22.03
CA LEU A 325 8.33 -31.35 -21.45
C LEU A 325 8.63 -29.99 -22.09
N LEU A 326 9.89 -29.67 -22.38
CA LEU A 326 10.24 -28.42 -23.06
C LEU A 326 9.53 -28.26 -24.40
N VAL A 327 9.41 -29.34 -25.18
CA VAL A 327 8.73 -29.31 -26.49
C VAL A 327 7.23 -29.03 -26.37
N GLN A 328 6.64 -29.24 -25.19
CA GLN A 328 5.22 -29.01 -24.94
C GLN A 328 4.91 -27.58 -24.44
N SER A 329 5.93 -26.81 -24.04
CA SER A 329 5.75 -25.43 -23.59
C SER A 329 5.30 -24.51 -24.71
N GLN A 330 4.44 -23.54 -24.38
CA GLN A 330 4.00 -22.48 -25.29
C GLN A 330 4.83 -21.20 -25.13
N ASP A 331 5.78 -21.17 -24.19
CA ASP A 331 6.68 -20.04 -23.95
C ASP A 331 7.87 -20.05 -24.93
N GLU A 332 7.61 -19.56 -26.15
CA GLU A 332 8.64 -19.48 -27.20
C GLU A 332 9.79 -18.52 -26.85
N GLU A 333 9.58 -17.52 -25.99
CA GLU A 333 10.68 -16.65 -25.58
C GLU A 333 11.67 -17.45 -24.73
N THR A 334 11.20 -18.09 -23.67
CA THR A 334 12.04 -18.92 -22.81
C THR A 334 12.69 -20.06 -23.58
N LEU A 335 11.95 -20.74 -24.46
CA LEU A 335 12.51 -21.78 -25.33
C LEU A 335 13.62 -21.26 -26.24
N SER A 336 13.47 -20.05 -26.80
CA SER A 336 14.52 -19.43 -27.61
C SER A 336 15.78 -19.12 -26.81
N GLN A 337 15.63 -18.67 -25.55
CA GLN A 337 16.75 -18.43 -24.64
C GLN A 337 17.47 -19.75 -24.30
N ILE A 338 16.73 -20.81 -23.99
CA ILE A 338 17.29 -22.15 -23.72
C ILE A 338 18.07 -22.67 -24.94
N ARG A 339 17.50 -22.55 -26.15
CA ARG A 339 18.19 -22.94 -27.40
C ARG A 339 19.46 -22.13 -27.65
N ALA A 340 19.44 -20.84 -27.35
CA ALA A 340 20.63 -19.98 -27.47
C ALA A 340 21.73 -20.38 -26.47
N LEU A 341 21.35 -20.69 -25.22
CA LEU A 341 22.27 -21.15 -24.18
C LEU A 341 22.87 -22.52 -24.49
N ALA A 342 22.18 -23.38 -25.25
CA ALA A 342 22.70 -24.67 -25.71
C ALA A 342 23.87 -24.52 -26.72
N GLN A 343 24.00 -23.38 -27.40
CA GLN A 343 25.10 -23.09 -28.34
C GLN A 343 25.32 -24.16 -29.44
N GLY A 344 24.24 -24.81 -29.88
CA GLY A 344 24.27 -25.87 -30.90
C GLY A 344 24.47 -27.28 -30.36
N GLU A 345 24.59 -27.44 -29.04
CA GLU A 345 24.54 -28.74 -28.34
C GLU A 345 23.09 -29.20 -28.11
N ALA A 346 22.92 -30.31 -27.40
CA ALA A 346 21.60 -30.84 -27.01
C ALA A 346 20.83 -29.82 -26.14
N LEU A 347 19.49 -29.86 -26.22
CA LEU A 347 18.62 -28.88 -25.55
C LEU A 347 18.79 -28.94 -24.03
N ILE A 348 19.05 -30.13 -23.49
CA ILE A 348 19.35 -30.34 -22.08
C ILE A 348 20.54 -29.52 -21.56
N VAL A 349 21.58 -29.28 -22.39
CA VAL A 349 22.73 -28.45 -21.99
C VAL A 349 22.30 -26.99 -21.83
N GLY A 350 21.45 -26.52 -22.74
CA GLY A 350 20.81 -25.21 -22.63
C GLY A 350 19.94 -25.11 -21.38
N LEU A 351 19.16 -26.16 -21.08
CA LEU A 351 18.30 -26.21 -19.90
C LEU A 351 19.10 -26.17 -18.60
N CYS A 352 20.24 -26.86 -18.51
CA CYS A 352 21.13 -26.78 -17.36
C CYS A 352 21.57 -25.32 -17.08
N ARG A 353 22.14 -24.66 -18.09
CA ARG A 353 22.60 -23.26 -17.99
C ARG A 353 21.46 -22.29 -17.69
N PHE A 354 20.31 -22.53 -18.30
CA PHE A 354 19.09 -21.77 -18.04
C PHE A 354 18.64 -21.93 -16.58
N THR A 355 18.64 -23.16 -16.05
CA THR A 355 18.22 -23.47 -14.67
C THR A 355 19.12 -22.78 -13.65
N GLU A 356 20.44 -22.80 -13.85
CA GLU A 356 21.38 -22.06 -12.98
C GLU A 356 21.05 -20.56 -12.96
N THR A 357 20.83 -19.98 -14.14
CA THR A 357 20.49 -18.56 -14.29
C THR A 357 19.13 -18.24 -13.68
N TRP A 358 18.13 -19.09 -13.91
CA TRP A 358 16.77 -18.94 -13.40
C TRP A 358 16.73 -19.03 -11.88
N LEU A 359 17.42 -20.02 -11.28
CA LEU A 359 17.55 -20.11 -9.82
C LEU A 359 18.18 -18.84 -9.25
N ALA A 360 19.32 -18.41 -9.79
CA ALA A 360 20.06 -17.27 -9.26
C ALA A 360 19.35 -15.93 -9.47
N THR A 361 18.62 -15.74 -10.57
CA THR A 361 18.08 -14.43 -10.95
C THR A 361 16.57 -14.28 -10.81
N LYS A 362 15.83 -15.39 -10.72
CA LYS A 362 14.35 -15.40 -10.62
C LYS A 362 13.85 -16.02 -9.33
N VAL A 363 14.51 -17.07 -8.84
CA VAL A 363 14.03 -17.81 -7.65
C VAL A 363 14.65 -17.26 -6.36
N PHE A 364 15.97 -17.21 -6.27
CA PHE A 364 16.68 -16.80 -5.05
C PHE A 364 16.41 -15.36 -4.60
N PRO A 365 16.26 -14.36 -5.49
CA PRO A 365 15.94 -12.99 -5.08
C PRO A 365 14.61 -12.86 -4.31
N ASP A 366 13.70 -13.81 -4.52
CA ASP A 366 12.42 -13.87 -3.81
C ASP A 366 12.56 -14.36 -2.37
N PHE A 367 13.72 -14.86 -1.92
CA PHE A 367 13.95 -15.29 -0.54
C PHE A 367 14.98 -14.41 0.14
N ARG A 368 14.63 -13.86 1.31
CA ARG A 368 15.47 -12.87 2.01
C ARG A 368 16.89 -13.38 2.31
N ASP A 369 17.01 -14.65 2.65
CA ASP A 369 18.25 -15.35 3.04
C ASP A 369 19.01 -16.00 1.87
N LEU A 370 18.47 -15.94 0.64
CA LEU A 370 19.13 -16.49 -0.56
C LEU A 370 19.59 -15.44 -1.58
N LYS A 371 19.30 -14.15 -1.38
CA LYS A 371 19.54 -13.07 -2.39
C LYS A 371 20.94 -13.01 -2.97
N GLU A 372 21.96 -13.41 -2.21
CA GLU A 372 23.37 -13.36 -2.63
C GLU A 372 23.94 -14.74 -3.00
N ARG A 373 23.12 -15.80 -3.00
CA ARG A 373 23.57 -17.15 -3.35
C ARG A 373 23.71 -17.34 -4.86
N THR A 374 24.69 -18.14 -5.24
CA THR A 374 24.82 -18.68 -6.59
C THR A 374 24.16 -20.06 -6.68
N ALA A 375 23.81 -20.48 -7.90
CA ALA A 375 23.10 -21.73 -8.13
C ALA A 375 23.80 -22.66 -9.16
N PRO A 376 25.09 -23.01 -8.98
CA PRO A 376 25.73 -23.98 -9.86
C PRO A 376 25.09 -25.37 -9.67
N LEU A 377 24.72 -26.05 -10.75
CA LEU A 377 24.10 -27.38 -10.68
C LEU A 377 25.08 -28.47 -10.26
N GLN A 378 26.36 -28.32 -10.61
CA GLN A 378 27.36 -29.36 -10.39
C GLN A 378 27.48 -29.79 -8.92
N PRO A 379 27.64 -28.87 -7.93
CA PRO A 379 27.65 -29.27 -6.52
C PRO A 379 26.41 -30.03 -6.06
N TYR A 380 25.24 -29.72 -6.63
CA TYR A 380 24.00 -30.41 -6.30
C TYR A 380 24.00 -31.87 -6.80
N PHE A 381 24.43 -32.11 -8.03
CA PHE A 381 24.52 -33.47 -8.58
C PHE A 381 25.72 -34.28 -8.06
N ASP A 382 26.77 -33.60 -7.58
CA ASP A 382 27.94 -34.24 -6.96
C ASP A 382 27.66 -34.72 -5.52
N ASP A 383 26.54 -34.31 -4.91
CA ASP A 383 26.16 -34.71 -3.55
C ASP A 383 25.73 -36.21 -3.50
N PRO A 384 26.34 -37.04 -2.62
CA PRO A 384 26.03 -38.47 -2.54
C PRO A 384 24.60 -38.79 -2.13
N ASP A 385 23.97 -37.98 -1.29
CA ASP A 385 22.60 -38.19 -0.84
C ASP A 385 21.62 -37.87 -1.99
N VAL A 386 21.94 -36.85 -2.79
CA VAL A 386 21.21 -36.55 -4.02
C VAL A 386 21.31 -37.73 -4.99
N GLN A 387 22.52 -38.18 -5.32
CA GLN A 387 22.73 -39.32 -6.24
C GLN A 387 21.96 -40.57 -5.79
N THR A 388 22.04 -40.90 -4.50
CA THR A 388 21.32 -42.04 -3.91
C THR A 388 19.81 -41.93 -4.13
N TYR A 389 19.24 -40.74 -3.95
CA TYR A 389 17.80 -40.53 -4.17
C TYR A 389 17.44 -40.58 -5.66
N LEU A 390 18.25 -39.99 -6.54
CA LEU A 390 18.00 -40.01 -7.99
C LEU A 390 18.04 -41.44 -8.55
N ASP A 391 18.98 -42.28 -8.09
CA ASP A 391 19.04 -43.70 -8.47
C ASP A 391 17.79 -44.45 -7.99
N ALA A 392 17.28 -44.10 -6.81
CA ALA A 392 16.10 -44.73 -6.23
C ALA A 392 14.77 -44.23 -6.84
N ILE A 393 14.70 -43.02 -7.42
CA ILE A 393 13.43 -42.40 -7.84
C ILE A 393 12.68 -43.21 -8.91
N VAL A 394 13.42 -43.97 -9.71
CA VAL A 394 12.86 -44.88 -10.72
C VAL A 394 12.12 -46.07 -10.07
N GLU A 395 12.49 -46.43 -8.84
CA GLU A 395 11.95 -47.56 -8.08
C GLU A 395 11.06 -47.14 -6.89
N LEU A 396 10.95 -45.84 -6.58
CA LEU A 396 10.22 -45.35 -5.41
C LEU A 396 8.71 -45.66 -5.51
N PRO A 397 8.15 -46.49 -4.61
CA PRO A 397 6.71 -46.64 -4.45
C PRO A 397 6.08 -45.32 -4.00
N SER A 398 4.85 -45.04 -4.44
CA SER A 398 4.09 -43.84 -4.08
C SER A 398 3.94 -43.60 -2.57
N ASP A 399 4.16 -44.63 -1.74
CA ASP A 399 4.08 -44.57 -0.28
C ASP A 399 5.34 -43.99 0.41
N LEU A 400 6.46 -43.85 -0.31
CA LEU A 400 7.69 -43.17 0.18
C LEU A 400 7.71 -41.68 -0.18
N MET A 401 6.58 -41.13 -0.64
CA MET A 401 6.46 -39.72 -0.99
C MET A 401 6.58 -38.84 0.26
N PRO A 402 7.40 -37.78 0.25
CA PRO A 402 7.52 -36.88 1.40
C PRO A 402 6.19 -36.25 1.71
N THR A 403 5.66 -36.55 2.88
CA THR A 403 4.40 -35.95 3.34
C THR A 403 4.60 -34.45 3.60
N PRO A 404 3.63 -33.60 3.26
CA PRO A 404 3.65 -32.18 3.60
C PRO A 404 3.92 -31.97 5.10
N LEU A 405 4.61 -30.88 5.46
CA LEU A 405 4.93 -30.57 6.87
C LEU A 405 3.66 -30.66 7.76
N PRO A 406 3.68 -31.26 8.95
CA PRO A 406 2.48 -31.37 9.80
C PRO A 406 1.82 -30.01 10.03
N VAL A 407 0.48 -29.90 9.95
CA VAL A 407 -0.25 -28.64 10.25
C VAL A 407 -0.21 -28.39 11.75
N GLU A 408 0.77 -27.60 12.20
CA GLU A 408 0.77 -27.05 13.55
C GLU A 408 0.39 -25.56 13.49
N PRO A 409 -0.16 -24.98 14.56
CA PRO A 409 -0.37 -23.54 14.63
C PRO A 409 0.96 -22.80 14.45
N LEU A 410 0.95 -21.69 13.72
CA LEU A 410 2.15 -20.85 13.50
C LEU A 410 2.80 -20.39 14.80
N GLU A 411 2.05 -20.26 15.90
CA GLU A 411 2.57 -19.96 17.24
C GLU A 411 3.49 -21.07 17.78
N VAL A 412 3.17 -22.35 17.51
CA VAL A 412 4.01 -23.49 17.90
C VAL A 412 5.23 -23.58 16.98
N ARG A 413 5.00 -23.37 15.67
CA ARG A 413 6.01 -23.46 14.61
C ARG A 413 7.04 -22.34 14.62
N SER A 414 6.67 -21.13 15.04
CA SER A 414 7.61 -20.00 15.19
C SER A 414 8.65 -20.27 16.27
N SER A 415 8.31 -21.03 17.32
CA SER A 415 9.30 -21.51 18.30
C SER A 415 10.25 -22.58 17.73
N LEU A 416 9.82 -23.33 16.71
CA LEU A 416 10.62 -24.34 16.02
C LEU A 416 11.52 -23.71 14.95
N LEU A 417 11.01 -22.75 14.16
CA LEU A 417 11.79 -21.94 13.20
C LEU A 417 12.89 -21.14 13.89
N ALA A 418 12.60 -20.53 15.05
CA ALA A 418 13.62 -19.84 15.87
C ALA A 418 14.75 -20.77 16.34
N LYS A 419 14.53 -22.08 16.32
CA LYS A 419 15.50 -23.12 16.68
C LYS A 419 16.32 -23.61 15.48
N GLU A 420 15.82 -23.45 14.26
CA GLU A 420 16.48 -23.84 13.01
C GLU A 420 17.34 -22.73 12.40
N LEU A 421 17.19 -21.46 12.83
CA LEU A 421 18.11 -20.40 12.42
C LEU A 421 19.54 -20.72 12.88
N PRO A 422 20.54 -20.72 11.97
CA PRO A 422 21.93 -20.93 12.35
C PRO A 422 22.37 -19.77 13.25
N THR A 423 22.72 -20.09 14.50
CA THR A 423 23.46 -19.17 15.35
C THR A 423 24.83 -18.94 14.69
N PRO A 424 25.27 -17.71 14.41
CA PRO A 424 26.61 -17.50 13.90
C PRO A 424 27.60 -18.06 14.92
N ALA A 425 28.32 -19.11 14.51
CA ALA A 425 29.32 -19.78 15.32
C ALA A 425 30.41 -18.76 15.68
N THR A 426 30.37 -18.26 16.92
CA THR A 426 31.48 -17.49 17.47
C THR A 426 32.51 -18.50 17.97
N PRO A 427 33.79 -18.42 17.55
CA PRO A 427 34.84 -19.26 18.10
C PRO A 427 34.95 -19.04 19.60
N GLY A 428 35.03 -20.15 20.34
CA GLY A 428 34.84 -20.20 21.79
C GLY A 428 35.67 -19.19 22.59
N VAL A 429 34.97 -18.49 23.49
CA VAL A 429 35.58 -17.86 24.67
C VAL A 429 34.90 -18.46 25.89
N ALA A 430 35.71 -19.06 26.77
CA ALA A 430 35.27 -19.69 28.00
C ALA A 430 34.53 -18.70 28.94
N PRO A 431 33.53 -19.16 29.71
CA PRO A 431 32.71 -18.26 30.51
C PRO A 431 33.45 -17.82 31.80
N PRO A 432 33.42 -16.54 32.18
CA PRO A 432 33.82 -16.12 33.53
C PRO A 432 32.66 -16.31 34.52
N PRO A 433 32.96 -16.42 35.84
CA PRO A 433 32.02 -16.94 36.80
C PRO A 433 30.94 -15.94 37.22
N ARG A 434 29.74 -16.50 37.49
CA ARG A 434 28.56 -15.84 38.05
C ARG A 434 28.89 -15.02 39.30
N ARG A 435 28.53 -13.73 39.30
CA ARG A 435 28.35 -12.94 40.52
C ARG A 435 26.90 -12.47 40.69
N ARG A 436 26.50 -12.48 41.96
CA ARG A 436 25.14 -12.42 42.48
C ARG A 436 24.45 -11.07 42.26
N ARG A 437 23.14 -11.22 42.04
CA ARG A 437 22.01 -10.30 42.20
C ARG A 437 22.17 -9.30 43.36
N ARG A 438 21.92 -8.01 43.09
CA ARG A 438 21.43 -7.06 44.09
C ARG A 438 20.45 -6.06 43.44
N ASP A 439 19.41 -5.79 44.22
CA ASP A 439 18.19 -5.06 43.92
C ASP A 439 18.35 -3.53 43.76
N ARG A 440 17.31 -2.98 43.13
CA ARG A 440 16.64 -1.68 43.35
C ARG A 440 17.13 -0.38 42.68
N SER A 441 16.20 0.14 41.87
CA SER A 441 15.64 1.51 41.80
C SER A 441 16.53 2.70 41.43
N GLU A 442 16.25 3.33 40.29
CA GLU A 442 15.61 4.67 40.15
C GLU A 442 15.82 5.23 38.73
N ARG A 443 14.76 5.79 38.12
CA ARG A 443 14.84 6.74 37.00
C ARG A 443 14.96 8.16 37.59
N PRO A 444 15.57 9.11 36.87
CA PRO A 444 14.71 10.11 36.23
C PRO A 444 15.20 10.59 34.84
N ALA A 445 14.50 11.60 34.33
CA ALA A 445 14.21 11.92 32.93
C ALA A 445 15.24 12.77 32.16
N ARG A 446 15.16 12.60 30.82
CA ARG A 446 15.32 13.54 29.68
C ARG A 446 16.11 14.85 29.85
N THR A 447 17.04 15.08 28.91
CA THR A 447 17.14 16.36 28.17
C THR A 447 17.54 16.10 26.72
N ALA A 448 16.77 16.69 25.81
CA ALA A 448 16.97 16.69 24.37
C ALA A 448 18.00 17.74 23.93
N LYS A 449 18.77 17.44 22.87
CA LYS A 449 19.29 18.44 21.94
C LYS A 449 19.06 17.96 20.51
N ARG A 450 18.16 18.68 19.82
CA ARG A 450 18.04 18.83 18.35
C ARG A 450 19.29 19.63 17.87
N LEU A 451 19.90 19.53 16.69
CA LEU A 451 19.56 19.32 15.25
C LEU A 451 20.94 19.16 14.51
N PRO A 452 21.10 18.99 13.18
CA PRO A 452 20.27 18.41 12.11
C PRO A 452 20.98 17.24 11.34
N LEU A 453 20.19 16.44 10.63
CA LEU A 453 20.56 15.51 9.53
C LEU A 453 20.51 16.27 8.17
N PRO A 454 20.87 15.71 6.98
CA PRO A 454 21.18 14.30 6.69
C PRO A 454 22.42 14.04 5.81
N TRP A 455 22.95 12.84 5.96
CA TRP A 455 23.69 12.12 4.90
C TRP A 455 22.67 11.40 4.01
N ILE A 456 22.83 11.58 2.70
CA ILE A 456 22.09 10.86 1.67
C ILE A 456 22.73 9.48 1.53
N GLY A 457 21.99 8.44 1.89
CA GLY A 457 22.29 7.06 1.55
C GLY A 457 21.02 6.41 1.04
N LEU A 458 20.71 6.62 -0.25
CA LEU A 458 19.59 5.94 -0.89
C LEU A 458 20.11 4.70 -1.60
N GLY A 459 19.80 3.56 -0.99
CA GLY A 459 19.86 2.25 -1.61
C GLY A 459 18.99 2.22 -2.86
N VAL A 460 19.67 1.97 -3.97
CA VAL A 460 19.11 1.59 -5.26
C VAL A 460 18.41 0.24 -5.09
N VAL A 461 17.12 0.16 -5.44
CA VAL A 461 16.47 -1.11 -5.75
C VAL A 461 16.08 -1.07 -7.22
N VAL A 462 16.88 -1.83 -7.97
CA VAL A 462 16.70 -2.28 -9.35
C VAL A 462 15.77 -3.48 -9.32
N VAL A 463 14.73 -3.48 -10.16
CA VAL A 463 14.09 -4.70 -10.72
C VAL A 463 13.55 -4.26 -12.10
N LEU A 464 14.26 -4.43 -13.22
CA LEU A 464 14.46 -5.66 -14.01
C LEU A 464 13.19 -6.48 -14.25
N GLY A 465 12.55 -6.22 -15.41
CA GLY A 465 11.56 -7.09 -16.01
C GLY A 465 11.46 -6.90 -17.53
N GLY A 466 12.16 -7.75 -18.29
CA GLY A 466 11.73 -8.24 -19.61
C GLY A 466 11.88 -9.78 -19.58
N GLY A 467 11.20 -10.61 -20.35
CA GLY A 467 10.10 -10.52 -21.33
C GLY A 467 9.42 -11.91 -21.36
N THR A 468 8.08 -11.94 -21.42
CA THR A 468 7.13 -12.41 -22.47
C THR A 468 6.70 -13.87 -22.43
N GLY A 469 5.37 -14.05 -22.34
CA GLY A 469 4.60 -15.17 -22.82
C GLY A 469 3.28 -14.61 -23.38
N VAL A 470 3.15 -14.60 -24.70
CA VAL A 470 2.02 -14.02 -25.46
C VAL A 470 0.90 -15.06 -25.59
N TRP A 471 -0.30 -14.75 -25.10
CA TRP A 471 -1.55 -15.39 -25.55
C TRP A 471 -2.06 -14.66 -26.80
N ALA A 472 -2.16 -15.34 -27.94
CA ALA A 472 -2.79 -14.80 -29.16
C ALA A 472 -3.77 -15.80 -29.80
N TRP A 473 -5.04 -15.42 -29.84
CA TRP A 473 -6.08 -16.09 -30.64
C TRP A 473 -6.23 -15.35 -31.98
N ARG A 474 -6.14 -16.07 -33.11
CA ARG A 474 -6.21 -15.56 -34.48
C ARG A 474 -7.59 -15.87 -35.08
N SER A 475 -8.24 -14.89 -35.71
CA SER A 475 -9.17 -15.16 -36.82
C SER A 475 -8.73 -14.39 -38.07
N ARG A 476 -8.67 -15.10 -39.19
CA ARG A 476 -8.39 -14.56 -40.53
C ARG A 476 -9.71 -14.32 -41.25
N SER A 477 -9.80 -13.21 -41.98
CA SER A 477 -10.23 -13.22 -43.38
C SER A 477 -9.83 -11.93 -44.10
N ASN A 478 -9.14 -12.09 -45.25
CA ASN A 478 -8.96 -11.09 -46.32
C ASN A 478 -10.33 -10.49 -46.70
N SER A 479 -10.49 -9.25 -47.21
CA SER A 479 -9.87 -8.65 -48.40
C SER A 479 -10.31 -7.16 -48.51
N THR A 480 -9.45 -6.24 -48.94
CA THR A 480 -9.83 -4.99 -49.63
C THR A 480 -9.96 -5.27 -51.15
N PRO A 481 -10.58 -4.43 -52.03
CA PRO A 481 -10.58 -2.94 -52.09
C PRO A 481 -11.92 -2.36 -52.66
N PRO A 482 -11.99 -1.20 -53.38
CA PRO A 482 -11.70 0.19 -53.03
C PRO A 482 -12.92 1.15 -53.23
N THR A 483 -12.77 2.40 -52.79
CA THR A 483 -13.67 3.55 -53.03
C THR A 483 -13.62 4.05 -54.49
N PRO A 484 -14.71 4.68 -54.99
CA PRO A 484 -14.59 5.90 -55.80
C PRO A 484 -15.52 7.06 -55.34
N PRO A 485 -15.30 8.31 -55.82
CA PRO A 485 -15.73 9.55 -55.15
C PRO A 485 -16.89 10.29 -55.89
N PRO A 486 -17.12 11.61 -55.72
CA PRO A 486 -18.40 12.19 -55.31
C PRO A 486 -19.26 12.73 -56.48
N VAL A 487 -20.56 12.95 -56.24
CA VAL A 487 -21.41 13.78 -57.11
C VAL A 487 -22.16 14.81 -56.27
N VAL A 488 -21.92 16.08 -56.59
CA VAL A 488 -22.65 17.26 -56.13
C VAL A 488 -23.93 17.39 -56.97
N GLN A 489 -25.10 17.50 -56.33
CA GLN A 489 -26.27 18.14 -56.92
C GLN A 489 -27.07 18.92 -55.88
N THR A 490 -27.52 20.07 -56.34
CA THR A 490 -27.99 21.29 -55.68
C THR A 490 -29.40 21.23 -55.11
N LEU A 491 -29.63 22.08 -54.10
CA LEU A 491 -30.89 22.41 -53.41
C LEU A 491 -32.07 22.75 -54.34
N PRO A 492 -33.30 22.61 -53.82
CA PRO A 492 -34.14 23.80 -53.65
C PRO A 492 -34.58 24.03 -52.20
N GLU A 493 -34.57 25.30 -51.84
CA GLU A 493 -34.91 25.90 -50.56
C GLU A 493 -36.42 26.19 -50.46
N ALA A 494 -37.06 25.78 -49.35
CA ALA A 494 -38.11 26.51 -48.64
C ALA A 494 -38.68 25.68 -47.48
N VAL A 495 -38.47 26.12 -46.23
CA VAL A 495 -39.46 26.64 -45.25
C VAL A 495 -38.70 26.80 -43.91
N PRO A 496 -38.76 27.97 -43.23
CA PRO A 496 -38.03 28.18 -41.99
C PRO A 496 -38.79 27.67 -40.75
N ALA A 497 -37.99 27.26 -39.76
CA ALA A 497 -38.28 26.93 -38.35
C ALA A 497 -38.85 25.51 -38.06
N PRO A 498 -38.40 24.84 -36.97
CA PRO A 498 -37.73 25.39 -35.79
C PRO A 498 -36.20 25.23 -35.83
N SER A 499 -35.49 26.13 -35.12
CA SER A 499 -34.11 25.87 -34.71
C SER A 499 -34.00 24.45 -34.19
N PRO A 500 -33.00 23.64 -34.60
CA PRO A 500 -32.64 22.52 -33.78
C PRO A 500 -32.33 23.09 -32.39
N ALA A 501 -32.99 22.55 -31.37
CA ALA A 501 -32.50 22.67 -30.00
C ALA A 501 -30.99 22.45 -30.03
N PRO A 502 -30.18 23.14 -29.20
CA PRO A 502 -28.76 22.85 -29.10
C PRO A 502 -28.66 21.35 -28.94
N VAL A 503 -28.13 20.68 -29.96
CA VAL A 503 -28.00 19.24 -29.96
C VAL A 503 -26.99 19.01 -28.85
N THR A 504 -27.49 18.68 -27.66
CA THR A 504 -26.66 18.18 -26.58
C THR A 504 -26.09 16.91 -27.15
N VAL A 505 -24.90 17.00 -27.75
CA VAL A 505 -24.24 15.83 -28.30
C VAL A 505 -23.87 15.00 -27.08
N ALA A 506 -24.73 14.04 -26.78
CA ALA A 506 -24.49 12.95 -25.87
C ALA A 506 -23.11 12.37 -26.20
N LEU A 507 -22.31 12.06 -25.18
CA LEU A 507 -20.95 11.53 -25.34
C LEU A 507 -21.02 10.25 -26.19
N ASP A 508 -20.62 10.35 -27.45
CA ASP A 508 -20.55 9.21 -28.35
C ASP A 508 -19.20 8.49 -28.22
N ARG A 509 -19.05 7.33 -28.88
CA ARG A 509 -17.83 6.51 -28.79
C ARG A 509 -16.57 7.25 -29.26
N ALA A 510 -16.68 8.08 -30.30
CA ALA A 510 -15.54 8.81 -30.86
C ALA A 510 -15.10 9.95 -29.93
N GLN A 511 -16.07 10.62 -29.29
CA GLN A 511 -15.81 11.64 -28.28
C GLN A 511 -15.22 11.05 -27.02
N ALA A 512 -15.74 9.90 -26.55
CA ALA A 512 -15.16 9.17 -25.42
C ALA A 512 -13.71 8.76 -25.70
N GLU A 513 -13.43 8.27 -26.91
CA GLU A 513 -12.06 7.95 -27.33
C GLU A 513 -11.15 9.18 -27.28
N THR A 514 -11.65 10.33 -27.76
CA THR A 514 -10.91 11.60 -27.71
C THR A 514 -10.60 12.03 -26.28
N VAL A 515 -11.57 11.91 -25.35
CA VAL A 515 -11.36 12.24 -23.93
C VAL A 515 -10.27 11.36 -23.32
N LEU A 516 -10.30 10.05 -23.60
CA LEU A 516 -9.30 9.12 -23.09
C LEU A 516 -7.92 9.33 -23.74
N GLN A 517 -7.85 9.66 -25.03
CA GLN A 517 -6.58 10.03 -25.69
C GLN A 517 -5.98 11.31 -25.07
N ASN A 518 -6.81 12.31 -24.79
CA ASN A 518 -6.37 13.54 -24.12
C ASN A 518 -5.85 13.25 -22.72
N TRP A 519 -6.50 12.33 -22.00
CA TRP A 519 -6.03 11.84 -20.72
C TRP A 519 -4.64 11.20 -20.82
N LEU A 520 -4.46 10.24 -21.73
CA LEU A 520 -3.19 9.55 -21.93
C LEU A 520 -2.06 10.51 -22.37
N ALA A 521 -2.39 11.51 -23.19
CA ALA A 521 -1.46 12.57 -23.58
C ALA A 521 -1.09 13.49 -22.41
N ALA A 522 -2.05 13.86 -21.55
CA ALA A 522 -1.80 14.65 -20.35
C ALA A 522 -0.94 13.89 -19.33
N LYS A 523 -1.21 12.59 -19.14
CA LYS A 523 -0.35 11.69 -18.35
C LYS A 523 1.09 11.69 -18.88
N ALA A 524 1.27 11.51 -20.18
CA ALA A 524 2.59 11.51 -20.81
C ALA A 524 3.31 12.87 -20.66
N ALA A 525 2.59 13.99 -20.72
CA ALA A 525 3.17 15.32 -20.51
C ALA A 525 3.55 15.57 -19.05
N ALA A 526 2.72 15.12 -18.11
CA ALA A 526 2.93 15.31 -16.67
C ALA A 526 4.06 14.44 -16.11
N LEU A 527 4.33 13.30 -16.72
CA LEU A 527 5.40 12.37 -16.34
C LEU A 527 6.61 12.47 -17.28
N GLY A 528 6.50 13.23 -18.37
CA GLY A 528 7.58 13.45 -19.32
C GLY A 528 8.62 14.49 -18.84
N PRO A 529 9.57 14.86 -19.70
CA PRO A 529 10.71 15.72 -19.34
C PRO A 529 10.36 17.10 -18.77
N GLN A 530 9.16 17.61 -19.08
CA GLN A 530 8.70 18.93 -18.66
C GLN A 530 7.88 18.90 -17.37
N TYR A 531 7.48 17.72 -16.88
CA TYR A 531 6.59 17.54 -15.73
C TYR A 531 5.37 18.48 -15.76
N ASP A 532 4.69 18.56 -16.90
CA ASP A 532 3.57 19.50 -17.11
C ASP A 532 2.30 19.04 -16.36
N ARG A 533 2.30 19.29 -15.05
CA ARG A 533 1.26 18.86 -14.10
C ARG A 533 -0.07 19.57 -14.30
N ASP A 534 -0.03 20.79 -14.81
CA ASP A 534 -1.23 21.61 -14.97
C ASP A 534 -2.16 21.02 -16.04
N ARG A 535 -1.60 20.29 -17.02
CA ARG A 535 -2.39 19.54 -18.00
C ARG A 535 -3.29 18.48 -17.38
N LEU A 536 -2.92 17.87 -16.25
CA LEU A 536 -3.75 16.86 -15.59
C LEU A 536 -5.12 17.44 -15.18
N ALA A 537 -5.16 18.69 -14.71
CA ALA A 537 -6.40 19.34 -14.27
C ALA A 537 -7.38 19.66 -15.41
N THR A 538 -6.90 19.60 -16.66
CA THR A 538 -7.73 19.81 -17.87
C THR A 538 -8.58 18.59 -18.22
N VAL A 539 -8.15 17.40 -17.80
CA VAL A 539 -8.75 16.10 -18.18
C VAL A 539 -9.17 15.24 -16.98
N LEU A 540 -8.62 15.49 -15.79
CA LEU A 540 -8.97 14.81 -14.55
C LEU A 540 -9.67 15.76 -13.56
N THR A 541 -10.45 15.18 -12.65
CA THR A 541 -11.06 15.87 -11.51
C THR A 541 -11.05 14.98 -10.26
N GLY A 542 -11.37 15.53 -9.10
CA GLY A 542 -11.50 14.79 -7.84
C GLY A 542 -10.21 14.10 -7.37
N GLU A 543 -10.37 12.92 -6.77
CA GLU A 543 -9.27 12.15 -6.17
C GLU A 543 -8.24 11.68 -7.20
N VAL A 544 -8.69 11.25 -8.39
CA VAL A 544 -7.77 10.77 -9.43
C VAL A 544 -6.81 11.89 -9.90
N LEU A 545 -7.27 13.15 -9.95
CA LEU A 545 -6.39 14.30 -10.22
C LEU A 545 -5.29 14.44 -9.17
N GLN A 546 -5.66 14.40 -7.88
CA GLN A 546 -4.71 14.54 -6.77
C GLN A 546 -3.67 13.41 -6.79
N THR A 547 -4.11 12.18 -7.03
CA THR A 547 -3.24 11.01 -7.14
C THR A 547 -2.20 11.17 -8.24
N TRP A 548 -2.60 11.57 -9.46
CA TRP A 548 -1.66 11.74 -10.57
C TRP A 548 -0.75 12.97 -10.44
N GLN A 549 -1.22 14.04 -9.81
CA GLN A 549 -0.36 15.18 -9.45
C GLN A 549 0.69 14.79 -8.40
N GLY A 550 0.32 13.94 -7.44
CA GLY A 550 1.22 13.33 -6.46
C GLY A 550 2.30 12.48 -7.15
N PHE A 551 1.91 11.61 -8.08
CA PHE A 551 2.86 10.79 -8.84
C PHE A 551 3.84 11.62 -9.66
N SER A 552 3.38 12.64 -10.40
CA SER A 552 4.28 13.54 -11.14
C SER A 552 5.22 14.34 -10.21
N SER A 553 4.75 14.71 -9.02
CA SER A 553 5.57 15.40 -8.01
C SER A 553 6.68 14.49 -7.49
N GLN A 554 6.34 13.25 -7.14
CA GLN A 554 7.29 12.24 -6.72
C GLN A 554 8.33 11.96 -7.82
N GLN A 555 7.88 11.82 -9.07
CA GLN A 555 8.75 11.51 -10.19
C GLN A 555 9.79 12.61 -10.44
N ALA A 556 9.36 13.88 -10.42
CA ALA A 556 10.28 15.02 -10.54
C ALA A 556 11.26 15.13 -9.38
N ASN A 557 10.82 14.84 -8.14
CA ASN A 557 11.71 14.82 -6.98
C ASN A 557 12.80 13.74 -7.12
N THR A 558 12.51 12.66 -7.84
CA THR A 558 13.47 11.58 -8.16
C THR A 558 14.22 11.78 -9.48
N GLN A 559 13.97 12.89 -10.20
CA GLN A 559 14.53 13.21 -11.51
C GLN A 559 14.31 12.10 -12.57
N LEU A 560 13.15 11.44 -12.49
CA LEU A 560 12.75 10.40 -13.43
C LEU A 560 11.78 10.96 -14.46
N THR A 561 11.93 10.60 -15.73
CA THR A 561 11.00 11.01 -16.80
C THR A 561 10.49 9.78 -17.52
N SER A 562 9.22 9.78 -17.91
CA SER A 562 8.60 8.68 -18.66
C SER A 562 8.27 9.10 -20.09
N GLN A 563 8.49 8.20 -21.04
CA GLN A 563 7.92 8.26 -22.38
C GLN A 563 6.90 7.13 -22.53
N PHE A 564 5.77 7.41 -23.16
CA PHE A 564 4.67 6.45 -23.29
C PHE A 564 4.34 6.18 -24.75
N ASP A 565 4.08 4.91 -25.06
CA ASP A 565 3.38 4.49 -26.26
C ASP A 565 2.06 3.84 -25.84
N HIS A 566 0.94 4.39 -26.33
CA HIS A 566 -0.39 3.96 -25.94
C HIS A 566 -1.19 3.51 -27.15
N LYS A 567 -1.93 2.41 -26.99
CA LYS A 567 -2.97 1.99 -27.93
C LYS A 567 -4.28 1.84 -27.18
N LEU A 568 -5.30 2.55 -27.66
CA LEU A 568 -6.62 2.64 -27.02
C LEU A 568 -7.68 2.05 -27.94
N THR A 569 -8.65 1.34 -27.37
CA THR A 569 -9.88 0.92 -28.05
C THR A 569 -11.05 1.04 -27.08
N VAL A 570 -12.01 1.93 -27.35
CA VAL A 570 -13.20 2.08 -26.51
C VAL A 570 -14.17 0.94 -26.79
N ASP A 571 -14.60 0.19 -25.77
CA ASP A 571 -15.53 -0.94 -25.91
C ASP A 571 -16.99 -0.52 -25.74
N SER A 572 -17.29 0.30 -24.73
CA SER A 572 -18.65 0.78 -24.47
C SER A 572 -18.67 2.16 -23.83
N VAL A 573 -19.78 2.89 -24.05
CA VAL A 573 -20.08 4.19 -23.45
C VAL A 573 -21.51 4.15 -22.93
N GLN A 574 -21.69 4.44 -21.65
CA GLN A 574 -23.00 4.48 -20.99
C GLN A 574 -23.20 5.84 -20.34
N LEU A 575 -24.18 6.60 -20.82
CA LEU A 575 -24.56 7.88 -20.24
C LEU A 575 -25.51 7.67 -19.06
N SER A 576 -25.39 8.54 -18.06
CA SER A 576 -26.23 8.55 -16.87
C SER A 576 -26.41 9.98 -16.37
N ASP A 577 -27.35 10.18 -15.45
CA ASP A 577 -27.56 11.46 -14.77
C ASP A 577 -27.80 12.64 -15.74
N GLY A 578 -28.75 12.48 -16.68
CA GLY A 578 -29.11 13.52 -17.64
C GLY A 578 -27.95 14.03 -18.50
N ASP A 579 -27.09 13.12 -18.97
CA ASP A 579 -25.87 13.39 -19.76
C ASP A 579 -24.80 14.22 -19.03
N GLN A 580 -24.81 14.22 -17.69
CA GLN A 580 -23.77 14.83 -16.87
C GLN A 580 -22.72 13.83 -16.38
N ARG A 581 -23.00 12.53 -16.48
CA ARG A 581 -22.07 11.45 -16.11
C ARG A 581 -22.01 10.40 -17.21
N ALA A 582 -20.84 9.81 -17.39
CA ALA A 582 -20.69 8.69 -18.31
C ALA A 582 -19.76 7.62 -17.73
N VAL A 583 -20.04 6.37 -18.05
CA VAL A 583 -19.13 5.25 -17.80
C VAL A 583 -18.61 4.77 -19.14
N VAL A 584 -17.30 4.84 -19.32
CA VAL A 584 -16.61 4.40 -20.53
C VAL A 584 -15.75 3.20 -20.18
N GLN A 585 -15.95 2.09 -20.88
CA GLN A 585 -15.05 0.93 -20.78
C GLN A 585 -14.17 0.90 -22.02
N ALA A 586 -12.85 0.81 -21.85
CA ALA A 586 -11.90 0.79 -22.95
C ALA A 586 -10.76 -0.18 -22.67
N LYS A 587 -10.27 -0.81 -23.74
CA LYS A 587 -9.05 -1.60 -23.73
C LYS A 587 -7.85 -0.68 -24.00
N VAL A 588 -6.84 -0.73 -23.14
CA VAL A 588 -5.62 0.07 -23.21
C VAL A 588 -4.42 -0.86 -23.22
N ASP A 589 -3.56 -0.72 -24.22
CA ASP A 589 -2.20 -1.21 -24.19
C ASP A 589 -1.28 -0.01 -23.90
N GLU A 590 -0.44 -0.10 -22.88
CA GLU A 590 0.49 0.95 -22.48
C GLU A 590 1.92 0.39 -22.41
N VAL A 591 2.85 1.09 -23.04
CA VAL A 591 4.29 0.86 -22.91
C VAL A 591 4.92 2.11 -22.33
N GLU A 592 5.41 2.04 -21.10
CA GLU A 592 6.11 3.13 -20.42
C GLU A 592 7.62 2.88 -20.47
N GLN A 593 8.40 3.85 -20.90
CA GLN A 593 9.86 3.85 -20.87
C GLN A 593 10.33 4.91 -19.87
N VAL A 594 10.95 4.49 -18.78
CA VAL A 594 11.39 5.38 -17.69
C VAL A 594 12.87 5.69 -17.84
N TYR A 595 13.22 6.97 -17.77
CA TYR A 595 14.55 7.51 -17.96
C TYR A 595 15.02 8.28 -16.72
N ARG A 596 16.35 8.37 -16.56
CA ARG A 596 17.01 9.37 -15.72
C ARG A 596 18.06 10.08 -16.57
N GLY A 597 17.81 11.34 -16.90
CA GLY A 597 18.57 12.01 -17.98
C GLY A 597 18.36 11.27 -19.30
N ASP A 598 19.45 10.93 -20.00
CA ASP A 598 19.42 10.20 -21.27
C ASP A 598 19.49 8.66 -21.10
N GLN A 599 19.61 8.17 -19.86
CA GLN A 599 19.71 6.73 -19.59
C GLN A 599 18.32 6.12 -19.39
N LEU A 600 17.96 5.15 -20.24
CA LEU A 600 16.79 4.29 -20.05
C LEU A 600 17.04 3.38 -18.82
N LEU A 601 16.15 3.45 -17.84
CA LEU A 601 16.20 2.62 -16.63
C LEU A 601 15.29 1.40 -16.73
N GLU A 602 14.09 1.57 -17.28
CA GLU A 602 13.07 0.54 -17.25
C GLU A 602 12.11 0.69 -18.45
N THR A 603 11.55 -0.42 -18.93
CA THR A 603 10.41 -0.41 -19.86
C THR A 603 9.31 -1.29 -19.29
N ARG A 604 8.16 -0.71 -18.96
CA ARG A 604 6.98 -1.40 -18.45
C ARG A 604 5.96 -1.57 -19.57
N ARG A 605 5.23 -2.69 -19.55
CA ARG A 605 4.25 -3.03 -20.59
C ARG A 605 2.99 -3.57 -19.94
N ASP A 606 1.95 -2.75 -19.92
CA ASP A 606 0.62 -3.14 -19.47
C ASP A 606 -0.28 -3.30 -20.69
N LEU A 607 -0.37 -4.54 -21.19
CA LEU A 607 -1.10 -4.84 -22.42
C LEU A 607 -2.47 -5.43 -22.11
N GLY A 608 -3.46 -5.02 -22.88
CA GLY A 608 -4.81 -5.55 -22.86
C GLY A 608 -5.63 -5.16 -21.63
N LEU A 609 -5.25 -4.09 -20.93
CA LEU A 609 -5.98 -3.59 -19.76
C LEU A 609 -7.39 -3.19 -20.15
N VAL A 610 -8.40 -3.83 -19.57
CA VAL A 610 -9.79 -3.36 -19.72
C VAL A 610 -10.08 -2.42 -18.58
N ILE A 611 -10.22 -1.13 -18.88
CA ILE A 611 -10.36 -0.07 -17.89
C ILE A 611 -11.75 0.55 -17.98
N ARG A 612 -12.39 0.71 -16.83
CA ARG A 612 -13.63 1.45 -16.65
C ARG A 612 -13.29 2.84 -16.10
N TYR A 613 -13.59 3.84 -16.92
CA TYR A 613 -13.50 5.25 -16.61
C TYR A 613 -14.88 5.78 -16.22
N GLN A 614 -14.97 6.49 -15.10
CA GLN A 614 -16.15 7.28 -14.75
C GLN A 614 -15.85 8.74 -15.06
N LEU A 615 -16.65 9.31 -15.95
CA LEU A 615 -16.53 10.68 -16.44
C LEU A 615 -17.64 11.53 -15.84
N VAL A 616 -17.30 12.77 -15.52
CA VAL A 616 -18.23 13.81 -15.07
C VAL A 616 -18.06 15.01 -15.99
N ARG A 617 -19.17 15.67 -16.33
CA ARG A 617 -19.17 16.88 -17.13
C ARG A 617 -19.09 18.11 -16.22
N GLU A 618 -17.95 18.79 -16.26
CA GLU A 618 -17.70 20.04 -15.51
C GLU A 618 -17.49 21.19 -16.50
N ASN A 619 -18.24 22.30 -16.36
CA ASN A 619 -18.13 23.46 -17.25
C ASN A 619 -18.22 23.09 -18.75
N ASN A 620 -19.12 22.17 -19.10
CA ASN A 620 -19.28 21.57 -20.44
C ASN A 620 -18.10 20.73 -20.97
N ILE A 621 -17.08 20.45 -20.15
CA ILE A 621 -15.93 19.61 -20.49
C ILE A 621 -16.05 18.27 -19.75
N TRP A 622 -15.83 17.16 -20.46
CA TRP A 622 -15.77 15.84 -19.85
C TRP A 622 -14.42 15.63 -19.18
N LYS A 623 -14.45 15.28 -17.90
CA LYS A 623 -13.28 14.93 -17.11
C LYS A 623 -13.44 13.57 -16.47
N ILE A 624 -12.32 12.89 -16.27
CA ILE A 624 -12.29 11.59 -15.60
C ILE A 624 -12.24 11.82 -14.09
N ALA A 625 -13.23 11.30 -13.39
CA ALA A 625 -13.35 11.37 -11.93
C ALA A 625 -12.87 10.08 -11.25
N SER A 626 -12.92 8.94 -11.95
CA SER A 626 -12.42 7.66 -11.44
C SER A 626 -11.93 6.76 -12.57
N ILE A 627 -10.92 5.95 -12.26
CA ILE A 627 -10.30 4.96 -13.15
C ILE A 627 -10.22 3.65 -12.38
N SER A 628 -10.76 2.58 -12.96
CA SER A 628 -10.79 1.25 -12.33
C SER A 628 -10.56 0.17 -13.36
N LEU A 629 -9.76 -0.86 -13.02
CA LEU A 629 -9.59 -2.02 -13.89
C LEU A 629 -10.87 -2.88 -13.84
N VAL A 630 -11.34 -3.32 -14.99
CA VAL A 630 -12.44 -4.28 -15.13
C VAL A 630 -11.83 -5.67 -15.17
N ARG A 631 -12.19 -6.49 -14.19
CA ARG A 631 -11.81 -7.90 -14.11
C ARG A 631 -12.52 -8.75 -15.15
#